data_AF-A0A6B2VC63-F1
#
_entry.id   AF-A0A6B2VC63-F1
#
_cell.length_a   1.000
_cell.length_b   1.000
_cell.length_c   1.000
_cell.angle_alpha   90.00
_cell.angle_beta   90.00
_cell.angle_gamma   90.00
#
_symmetry.space_group_name_H-M   'P 1'
#
loop_
_entity.id
_entity.type
_entity.pdbx_description
1 polymer ?
#
loop_
_entity_poly.entity_id
_entity_poly.type
_entity_poly.pdbx_seq_one_letter_code
_entity_poly.pdbx_strand_id
1 'polypeptide(L)'
;MTTTGEEHATALTGPWWWTRWRSALFDGSLALASAAECAAEGVPFARDAGIPLAAGLVFGLLAGSVLLIRRRWPIAVVLVAIAVTPAQMGFLMGIVGLYTLAACELPRRVIGALAGMSLFGTMIVTFVRVRQDMARGDFTLGDWFVPFAAVTTSLGLTAPPLLLGLYVGARRRLMESLRERADSLERELQLLAERAEERAEWARSEERTRIAREMHDVVAHRVSLMVVHAAALQAVARKDPEKAVKNAALVGDMGRQALTELREMLGVLRSGGEEQGRERRERVAAASVPLVAVGVAAAAAA
;
A
#
# COMPACT_ATOMS: atom_id res chain seq x y z
N MET A 1 15.86 19.58 -19.51
CA MET A 1 16.26 20.13 -18.19
C MET A 1 15.12 20.98 -17.69
N THR A 2 14.17 20.38 -16.97
CA THR A 2 13.00 21.07 -16.43
C THR A 2 12.97 20.78 -14.93
N THR A 3 13.14 21.85 -14.17
CA THR A 3 13.05 21.90 -12.72
C THR A 3 11.56 21.98 -12.35
N THR A 4 10.94 20.85 -12.01
CA THR A 4 9.59 20.83 -11.44
C THR A 4 9.69 20.59 -9.94
N GLY A 5 9.53 21.70 -9.21
CA GLY A 5 8.83 21.80 -7.94
C GLY A 5 8.71 20.53 -7.13
N GLU A 6 9.76 20.20 -6.38
CA GLU A 6 9.58 19.54 -5.11
C GLU A 6 8.89 20.54 -4.17
N GLU A 7 7.56 20.52 -4.13
CA GLU A 7 6.81 20.95 -2.94
C GLU A 7 7.14 19.97 -1.82
N HIS A 8 8.32 20.15 -1.22
CA HIS A 8 8.63 19.68 0.11
C HIS A 8 7.67 20.40 1.05
N ALA A 9 6.47 19.85 1.20
CA ALA A 9 5.65 20.06 2.38
C ALA A 9 6.57 19.88 3.58
N THR A 10 6.85 20.97 4.26
CA THR A 10 7.63 21.07 5.48
C THR A 10 6.94 20.22 6.55
N ALA A 11 7.14 18.91 6.46
CA ALA A 11 6.93 17.98 7.54
C ALA A 11 7.93 18.43 8.61
N LEU A 12 7.49 19.32 9.50
CA LEU A 12 8.15 19.70 10.73
C LEU A 12 8.53 18.39 11.44
N THR A 13 9.76 17.96 11.20
CA THR A 13 10.38 16.79 11.80
C THR A 13 10.36 17.05 13.29
N GLY A 14 9.51 16.30 14.01
CA GLY A 14 9.41 16.43 15.45
C GLY A 14 10.74 16.09 16.12
N PRO A 15 10.91 16.48 17.40
CA PRO A 15 12.18 16.29 18.09
C PRO A 15 12.48 14.79 18.18
N TRP A 16 13.55 14.41 17.47
CA TRP A 16 14.41 13.22 17.51
C TRP A 16 13.81 11.80 17.59
N TRP A 17 12.52 11.62 17.88
CA TRP A 17 11.82 10.33 17.90
C TRP A 17 10.36 10.39 17.43
N TRP A 18 9.81 11.59 17.16
CA TRP A 18 8.47 11.75 16.60
C TRP A 18 8.51 12.14 15.13
N THR A 19 8.05 11.24 14.27
CA THR A 19 7.96 11.43 12.81
C THR A 19 6.96 12.52 12.41
N ARG A 20 6.04 12.95 13.30
CA ARG A 20 5.09 14.06 13.07
C ARG A 20 4.80 14.83 14.36
N TRP A 21 4.89 16.16 14.32
CA TRP A 21 4.62 17.07 15.45
C TRP A 21 3.25 16.85 16.12
N ARG A 22 2.22 16.57 15.33
CA ARG A 22 0.85 16.24 15.82
C ARG A 22 0.81 14.99 16.70
N SER A 23 1.67 14.01 16.44
CA SER A 23 1.75 12.81 17.26
C SER A 23 2.48 13.05 18.59
N ALA A 24 3.45 13.97 18.61
CA ALA A 24 4.12 14.40 19.82
C ALA A 24 3.18 15.16 20.75
N LEU A 25 2.36 16.07 20.19
CA LEU A 25 1.36 16.81 20.96
C LEU A 25 0.30 15.89 21.56
N PHE A 26 -0.18 14.90 20.82
CA PHE A 26 -1.16 13.93 21.32
C PHE A 26 -0.57 13.02 22.41
N ASP A 27 0.65 12.52 22.21
CA ASP A 27 1.35 11.70 23.21
C ASP A 27 1.65 12.52 24.48
N GLY A 28 2.03 13.79 24.32
CA GLY A 28 2.26 14.74 25.42
C GLY A 28 1.00 15.10 26.18
N SER A 29 -0.12 15.37 25.49
CA SER A 29 -1.40 15.66 26.15
C SER A 29 -1.92 14.45 26.92
N LEU A 30 -1.72 13.24 26.39
CA LEU A 30 -2.12 12.00 27.05
C LEU A 30 -1.27 11.71 28.30
N ALA A 31 0.04 11.95 28.21
CA ALA A 31 0.94 11.83 29.37
C ALA A 31 0.61 12.87 30.45
N LEU A 32 0.33 14.12 30.06
CA LEU A 32 -0.07 15.18 30.99
C LEU A 32 -1.40 14.85 31.67
N ALA A 33 -2.39 14.38 30.91
CA ALA A 33 -3.69 13.98 31.45
C ALA A 33 -3.57 12.82 32.45
N SER A 34 -2.75 11.80 32.13
CA SER A 34 -2.50 10.69 33.04
C SER A 34 -1.70 11.10 34.28
N ALA A 35 -0.71 11.98 34.13
CA ALA A 35 0.04 12.52 35.26
C ALA A 35 -0.84 13.36 36.19
N ALA A 36 -1.79 14.13 35.64
CA ALA A 36 -2.77 14.89 36.41
C ALA A 36 -3.76 13.97 37.16
N GLU A 37 -4.27 12.93 36.50
CA GLU A 37 -5.14 11.92 37.14
C GLU A 37 -4.40 11.19 38.27
N CYS A 38 -3.19 10.69 38.00
CA CYS A 38 -2.38 10.01 39.02
C CYS A 38 -2.05 10.96 40.18
N ALA A 39 -1.80 12.24 39.93
CA ALA A 39 -1.56 13.23 40.98
C ALA A 39 -2.81 13.46 41.84
N ALA A 40 -4.00 13.50 41.23
CA ALA A 40 -5.27 13.66 41.94
C ALA A 40 -5.63 12.42 42.79
N GLU A 41 -5.41 11.22 42.27
CA GLU A 41 -5.62 9.95 42.99
C GLU A 41 -4.55 9.70 44.08
N GLY A 42 -3.39 10.35 43.98
CA GLY A 42 -2.35 10.26 45.01
C GLY A 42 -2.67 10.98 46.32
N VAL A 43 -3.58 11.94 46.28
CA VAL A 43 -4.04 12.70 47.46
C VAL A 43 -4.83 11.82 48.44
N PRO A 44 -5.90 11.10 48.03
CA PRO A 44 -6.61 10.18 48.93
C PRO A 44 -5.72 9.02 49.37
N PHE A 45 -4.86 8.48 48.50
CA PHE A 45 -3.91 7.43 48.87
C PHE A 45 -2.94 7.90 49.97
N ALA A 46 -2.39 9.10 49.86
CA ALA A 46 -1.47 9.64 50.85
C ALA A 46 -2.15 9.83 52.23
N ARG A 47 -3.42 10.22 52.24
CA ARG A 47 -4.24 10.32 53.45
C ARG A 47 -4.50 8.96 54.09
N ASP A 48 -4.86 7.95 53.29
CA ASP A 48 -5.14 6.59 53.77
C ASP A 48 -3.88 5.87 54.27
N ALA A 49 -2.73 6.09 53.61
CA ALA A 49 -1.45 5.47 53.94
C ALA A 49 -0.65 6.22 55.01
N GLY A 50 -1.09 7.41 55.44
CA GLY A 50 -0.41 8.23 56.45
C GLY A 50 0.93 8.82 55.99
N ILE A 51 1.15 8.94 54.68
CA ILE A 51 2.37 9.52 54.08
C ILE A 51 2.15 11.01 53.74
N PRO A 52 3.23 11.83 53.71
CA PRO A 52 3.11 13.24 53.33
C PRO A 52 2.56 13.40 51.91
N LEU A 53 1.60 14.32 51.74
CA LEU A 53 0.90 14.60 50.48
C LEU A 53 1.84 14.84 49.29
N ALA A 54 2.99 15.48 49.54
CA ALA A 54 4.00 15.73 48.52
C ALA A 54 4.59 14.43 47.93
N ALA A 55 4.75 13.39 48.75
CA ALA A 55 5.28 12.11 48.29
C ALA A 55 4.28 11.37 47.37
N GLY A 56 2.98 11.42 47.68
CA GLY A 56 1.92 10.85 46.82
C GLY A 56 1.81 11.58 45.47
N LEU A 57 1.91 12.90 45.48
CA LEU A 57 1.93 13.74 44.27
C LEU A 57 3.14 13.44 43.37
N VAL A 58 4.34 13.32 43.94
CA VAL A 58 5.55 12.99 43.19
C VAL A 58 5.48 11.59 42.60
N PHE A 59 4.98 10.60 43.35
CA PHE A 59 4.76 9.24 42.84
C PHE A 59 3.76 9.21 41.68
N GLY A 60 2.64 9.94 41.79
CA GLY A 60 1.64 10.03 40.71
C GLY A 60 2.18 10.69 39.44
N LEU A 61 2.94 11.77 39.57
CA LEU A 61 3.59 12.45 38.45
C LEU A 61 4.63 11.56 37.76
N LEU A 62 5.46 10.84 38.53
CA LEU A 62 6.44 9.91 38.01
C LEU A 62 5.77 8.73 37.29
N ALA A 63 4.70 8.18 37.86
CA ALA A 63 3.93 7.09 37.27
C ALA A 63 3.29 7.52 35.93
N GLY A 64 2.61 8.67 35.86
CA GLY A 64 2.00 9.16 34.63
C GLY A 64 3.02 9.53 33.53
N SER A 65 4.21 9.98 33.92
CA SER A 65 5.30 10.31 32.99
C SER A 65 5.83 9.10 32.21
N VAL A 66 5.60 7.87 32.70
CA VAL A 66 6.01 6.62 32.02
C VAL A 66 5.31 6.44 30.66
N LEU A 67 4.18 7.11 30.38
CA LEU A 67 3.53 7.08 29.05
C LEU A 67 4.38 7.69 27.94
N LEU A 68 5.32 8.57 28.25
CA LEU A 68 6.23 9.14 27.26
C LEU A 68 7.09 8.04 26.59
N ILE A 69 7.30 6.93 27.29
CA ILE A 69 8.11 5.80 26.84
C ILE A 69 7.25 4.71 26.16
N ARG A 70 5.91 4.90 26.07
CA ARG A 70 4.96 3.88 25.59
C ARG A 70 5.26 3.29 24.21
N ARG A 71 5.88 4.09 23.34
CA ARG A 71 6.24 3.66 21.97
C ARG A 71 7.48 2.77 21.92
N ARG A 72 8.36 2.83 22.93
CA ARG A 72 9.63 2.09 22.95
C ARG A 72 9.61 0.91 23.90
N TRP A 73 8.89 1.02 25.02
CA TRP A 73 8.78 -0.04 26.03
C TRP A 73 7.32 -0.21 26.51
N PRO A 74 6.41 -0.68 25.64
CA PRO A 74 5.01 -0.92 26.02
C PRO A 74 4.88 -1.92 27.18
N ILE A 75 5.82 -2.86 27.32
CA ILE A 75 5.88 -3.82 28.43
C ILE A 75 6.15 -3.10 29.76
N ALA A 76 7.09 -2.14 29.78
CA ALA A 76 7.41 -1.38 30.99
C ALA A 76 6.22 -0.55 31.47
N VAL A 77 5.46 0.05 30.55
CA VAL A 77 4.24 0.80 30.87
C VAL A 77 3.21 -0.08 31.55
N VAL A 78 2.97 -1.30 31.03
CA VAL A 78 1.99 -2.22 31.60
C VAL A 78 2.46 -2.77 32.95
N LEU A 79 3.75 -3.07 33.11
CA LEU A 79 4.30 -3.48 34.41
C LEU A 79 4.18 -2.38 35.48
N VAL A 80 4.44 -1.12 35.10
CA VAL A 80 4.24 0.03 35.98
C VAL A 80 2.75 0.21 36.31
N ALA A 81 1.85 0.08 35.35
CA ALA A 81 0.40 0.12 35.61
C ALA A 81 -0.04 -0.99 36.57
N ILE A 82 0.46 -2.22 36.40
CA ILE A 82 0.20 -3.34 37.32
C ILE A 82 0.73 -3.04 38.73
N ALA A 83 1.95 -2.47 38.85
CA ALA A 83 2.55 -2.13 40.14
C ALA A 83 1.81 -1.02 40.90
N VAL A 84 1.18 -0.09 40.17
CA VAL A 84 0.45 1.05 40.74
C VAL A 84 -1.03 0.72 41.00
N THR A 85 -1.55 -0.39 40.43
CA THR A 85 -2.94 -0.85 40.60
C THR A 85 -3.41 -0.93 42.07
N PRO A 86 -2.62 -1.41 43.06
CA PRO A 86 -3.03 -1.46 44.46
C PRO A 86 -3.29 -0.08 45.10
N ALA A 87 -2.68 0.97 44.54
CA ALA A 87 -2.83 2.34 45.02
C ALA A 87 -4.09 3.05 44.49
N GLN A 88 -4.91 2.38 43.64
CA GLN A 88 -6.02 3.02 42.90
C GLN A 88 -5.54 4.24 42.07
N MET A 89 -4.30 4.19 41.60
CA MET A 89 -3.70 5.26 40.82
C MET A 89 -3.49 4.77 39.38
N GLY A 90 -3.78 5.61 38.40
CA GLY A 90 -3.40 5.36 36.99
C GLY A 90 -4.41 4.52 36.22
N PHE A 91 -5.70 4.84 36.35
CA PHE A 91 -6.76 4.22 35.57
C PHE A 91 -6.61 4.46 34.06
N LEU A 92 -6.35 5.73 33.65
CA LEU A 92 -5.99 6.04 32.27
C LEU A 92 -4.68 5.35 31.86
N MET A 93 -3.72 5.22 32.78
CA MET A 93 -2.45 4.53 32.53
C MET A 93 -2.68 3.06 32.13
N GLY A 94 -3.55 2.37 32.86
CA GLY A 94 -3.94 0.98 32.58
C GLY A 94 -4.65 0.83 31.25
N ILE A 95 -5.67 1.67 30.98
CA ILE A 95 -6.43 1.65 29.73
C ILE A 95 -5.51 1.93 28.53
N VAL A 96 -4.72 3.00 28.60
CA VAL A 96 -3.81 3.42 27.53
C VAL A 96 -2.68 2.40 27.37
N GLY A 97 -2.16 1.84 28.46
CA GLY A 97 -1.13 0.81 28.47
C GLY A 97 -1.60 -0.49 27.80
N LEU A 98 -2.79 -0.99 28.18
CA LEU A 98 -3.41 -2.18 27.60
C LEU A 98 -3.75 -1.97 26.12
N TYR A 99 -4.31 -0.82 25.76
CA TYR A 99 -4.56 -0.45 24.37
C TYR A 99 -3.26 -0.43 23.56
N THR A 100 -2.22 0.22 24.08
CA THR A 100 -0.92 0.34 23.38
C THR A 100 -0.26 -1.03 23.23
N LEU A 101 -0.31 -1.87 24.27
CA LEU A 101 0.21 -3.25 24.24
C LEU A 101 -0.51 -4.10 23.19
N ALA A 102 -1.84 -4.00 23.10
CA ALA A 102 -2.64 -4.75 22.14
C ALA A 102 -2.54 -4.19 20.70
N ALA A 103 -2.25 -2.90 20.54
CA ALA A 103 -2.02 -2.27 19.26
C ALA A 103 -0.58 -2.48 18.72
N CYS A 104 0.37 -2.85 19.58
CA CYS A 104 1.73 -3.20 19.18
C CYS A 104 1.80 -4.60 18.53
N GLU A 105 2.76 -4.80 17.62
CA GLU A 105 3.00 -6.07 16.92
C GLU A 105 3.74 -7.11 17.79
N LEU A 106 3.35 -7.24 19.06
CA LEU A 106 3.95 -8.22 19.98
C LEU A 106 3.35 -9.62 19.75
N PRO A 107 4.08 -10.70 20.09
CA PRO A 107 3.57 -12.05 20.01
C PRO A 107 2.33 -12.22 20.92
N ARG A 108 1.26 -12.84 20.40
CA ARG A 108 -0.05 -13.00 21.08
C ARG A 108 0.06 -13.59 22.50
N ARG A 109 1.08 -14.43 22.75
CA ARG A 109 1.36 -15.03 24.07
C ARG A 109 1.71 -13.98 25.13
N VAL A 110 2.49 -12.96 24.77
CA VAL A 110 2.90 -11.89 25.68
C VAL A 110 1.74 -10.96 25.98
N ILE A 111 0.93 -10.63 24.97
CA ILE A 111 -0.29 -9.84 25.14
C ILE A 111 -1.26 -10.55 26.07
N GLY A 112 -1.53 -11.84 25.84
CA GLY A 112 -2.43 -12.64 26.68
C GLY A 112 -1.92 -12.78 28.12
N ALA A 113 -0.61 -13.00 28.33
CA ALA A 113 -0.03 -13.13 29.66
C ALA A 113 -0.11 -11.82 30.47
N LEU A 114 0.25 -10.68 29.87
CA LEU A 114 0.20 -9.37 30.52
C LEU A 114 -1.24 -8.90 30.76
N ALA A 115 -2.13 -9.14 29.79
CA ALA A 115 -3.57 -8.86 29.94
C ALA A 115 -4.18 -9.70 31.08
N GLY A 116 -3.86 -10.99 31.13
CA GLY A 116 -4.30 -11.88 32.21
C GLY A 116 -3.76 -11.45 33.58
N MET A 117 -2.49 -11.06 33.65
CA MET A 117 -1.87 -10.56 34.87
C MET A 117 -2.52 -9.26 35.36
N SER A 118 -2.82 -8.32 34.45
CA SER A 118 -3.53 -7.08 34.78
C SER A 118 -4.96 -7.34 35.24
N LEU A 119 -5.71 -8.20 34.54
CA LEU A 119 -7.06 -8.60 34.93
C LEU A 119 -7.08 -9.23 36.32
N PHE A 120 -6.14 -10.15 36.59
CA PHE A 120 -6.05 -10.84 37.87
C PHE A 120 -5.64 -9.89 39.00
N GLY A 121 -4.67 -9.00 38.75
CA GLY A 121 -4.26 -7.96 39.69
C GLY A 121 -5.41 -7.02 40.06
N THR A 122 -6.13 -6.49 39.07
CA THR A 122 -7.30 -5.63 39.30
C THR A 122 -8.40 -6.37 40.05
N MET A 123 -8.68 -7.63 39.70
CA MET A 123 -9.69 -8.44 40.37
C MET A 123 -9.37 -8.65 41.85
N ILE A 124 -8.12 -8.99 42.20
CA ILE A 124 -7.70 -9.17 43.59
C ILE A 124 -7.81 -7.85 44.38
N VAL A 125 -7.31 -6.74 43.82
CA VAL A 125 -7.33 -5.43 44.49
C VAL A 125 -8.77 -4.98 44.74
N THR A 126 -9.66 -5.08 43.75
CA THR A 126 -11.08 -4.74 43.92
C THR A 126 -11.75 -5.64 44.94
N PHE A 127 -11.45 -6.95 44.95
CA PHE A 127 -12.01 -7.87 45.94
C PHE A 127 -11.61 -7.49 47.37
N VAL A 128 -10.32 -7.24 47.63
CA VAL A 128 -9.84 -6.86 48.98
C VAL A 128 -10.43 -5.53 49.42
N ARG A 129 -10.51 -4.53 48.53
CA ARG A 129 -11.07 -3.20 48.84
C ARG A 129 -12.56 -3.26 49.18
N VAL A 130 -13.37 -3.88 48.32
CA VAL A 130 -14.82 -4.00 48.56
C VAL A 130 -15.10 -4.76 49.86
N ARG A 131 -14.27 -5.77 50.21
CA ARG A 131 -14.32 -6.42 51.53
C ARG A 131 -14.00 -5.47 52.69
N GLN A 132 -12.98 -4.64 52.55
CA GLN A 132 -12.59 -3.68 53.58
C GLN A 132 -13.63 -2.58 53.78
N ASP A 133 -14.22 -2.06 52.70
CA ASP A 133 -15.26 -1.03 52.76
C ASP A 133 -16.56 -1.58 53.39
N MET A 134 -16.95 -2.81 53.03
CA MET A 134 -18.05 -3.54 53.70
C MET A 134 -17.78 -3.78 55.19
N ALA A 135 -16.53 -3.99 55.60
CA ALA A 135 -16.17 -4.18 57.01
C ALA A 135 -16.12 -2.87 57.80
N ARG A 136 -15.99 -1.72 57.13
CA ARG A 136 -15.95 -0.38 57.76
C ARG A 136 -17.30 0.34 57.76
N GLY A 137 -18.21 0.02 56.84
CA GLY A 137 -19.52 0.66 56.70
C GLY A 137 -20.67 -0.19 57.25
N ASP A 138 -21.77 0.46 57.67
CA ASP A 138 -23.00 -0.19 58.15
C ASP A 138 -23.86 -0.82 57.03
N PHE A 139 -23.38 -0.87 55.79
CA PHE A 139 -24.10 -1.42 54.65
C PHE A 139 -23.74 -2.89 54.43
N THR A 140 -24.59 -3.81 54.88
CA THR A 140 -24.47 -5.23 54.57
C THR A 140 -25.21 -5.58 53.28
N LEU A 141 -24.58 -5.38 52.12
CA LEU A 141 -25.00 -6.07 50.90
C LEU A 141 -24.58 -7.55 51.04
N GLY A 142 -25.38 -8.50 50.55
CA GLY A 142 -25.11 -9.92 50.73
C GLY A 142 -23.72 -10.33 50.22
N ASP A 143 -23.11 -11.36 50.83
CA ASP A 143 -21.72 -11.80 50.57
C ASP A 143 -21.38 -12.04 49.08
N TRP A 144 -22.39 -12.29 48.25
CA TRP A 144 -22.27 -12.45 46.80
C TRP A 144 -21.85 -11.16 46.07
N PHE A 145 -22.15 -9.99 46.64
CA PHE A 145 -21.93 -8.69 46.01
C PHE A 145 -20.44 -8.38 45.84
N VAL A 146 -19.60 -8.81 46.78
CA VAL A 146 -18.15 -8.58 46.75
C VAL A 146 -17.48 -9.26 45.54
N PRO A 147 -17.60 -10.58 45.31
CA PRO A 147 -17.02 -11.21 44.13
C PRO A 147 -17.69 -10.69 42.84
N PHE A 148 -18.99 -10.37 42.86
CA PHE A 148 -19.67 -9.81 41.70
C PHE A 148 -19.12 -8.44 41.27
N ALA A 149 -18.95 -7.52 42.21
CA ALA A 149 -18.38 -6.20 41.95
C ALA A 149 -16.92 -6.32 41.47
N ALA A 150 -16.12 -7.19 42.09
CA ALA A 150 -14.73 -7.42 41.71
C ALA A 150 -14.61 -7.95 40.27
N VAL A 151 -15.43 -8.91 39.87
CA VAL A 151 -15.43 -9.47 38.52
C VAL A 151 -15.94 -8.43 37.51
N THR A 152 -17.05 -7.75 37.81
CA THR A 152 -17.68 -6.80 36.89
C THR A 152 -16.77 -5.60 36.61
N THR A 153 -16.17 -5.02 37.65
CA THR A 153 -15.25 -3.89 37.50
C THR A 153 -13.97 -4.32 36.78
N SER A 154 -13.36 -5.44 37.16
CA SER A 154 -12.13 -5.91 36.50
C SER A 154 -12.34 -6.19 35.01
N LEU A 155 -13.46 -6.83 34.65
CA LEU A 155 -13.79 -7.10 33.26
C LEU A 155 -14.14 -5.83 32.47
N GLY A 156 -14.89 -4.90 33.08
CA GLY A 156 -15.27 -3.63 32.47
C GLY A 156 -14.09 -2.71 32.15
N LEU A 157 -13.05 -2.71 32.98
CA LEU A 157 -11.84 -1.93 32.74
C LEU A 157 -10.95 -2.53 31.65
N THR A 158 -10.80 -3.85 31.67
CA THR A 158 -9.75 -4.53 30.89
C THR A 158 -10.24 -4.92 29.50
N ALA A 159 -11.49 -5.37 29.38
CA ALA A 159 -12.01 -5.92 28.14
C ALA A 159 -12.12 -4.89 27.00
N PRO A 160 -12.70 -3.68 27.18
CA PRO A 160 -12.86 -2.74 26.07
C PRO A 160 -11.54 -2.25 25.45
N PRO A 161 -10.51 -1.83 26.23
CA PRO A 161 -9.23 -1.40 25.67
C PRO A 161 -8.49 -2.53 24.95
N LEU A 162 -8.54 -3.75 25.49
CA LEU A 162 -7.94 -4.94 24.86
C LEU A 162 -8.62 -5.26 23.54
N LEU A 163 -9.96 -5.31 23.50
CA LEU A 163 -10.72 -5.59 22.29
C LEU A 163 -10.48 -4.53 21.22
N LEU A 164 -10.48 -3.25 21.59
CA LEU A 164 -10.18 -2.15 20.66
C LEU A 164 -8.75 -2.22 20.14
N GLY A 165 -7.76 -2.49 21.00
CA GLY A 165 -6.37 -2.63 20.59
C GLY A 165 -6.17 -3.80 19.62
N LEU A 166 -6.76 -4.97 19.91
CA LEU A 166 -6.74 -6.14 19.04
C LEU A 166 -7.45 -5.88 17.70
N TYR A 167 -8.60 -5.19 17.72
CA TYR A 167 -9.33 -4.82 16.52
C TYR A 167 -8.51 -3.87 15.62
N VAL A 168 -7.92 -2.82 16.20
CA VAL A 168 -7.08 -1.88 15.46
C VAL A 168 -5.83 -2.58 14.91
N GLY A 169 -5.19 -3.45 15.70
CA GLY A 169 -4.05 -4.24 15.26
C GLY A 169 -4.40 -5.19 14.11
N ALA A 170 -5.54 -5.89 14.20
CA ALA A 170 -6.03 -6.76 13.12
C ALA A 170 -6.36 -5.96 11.86
N ARG A 171 -7.03 -4.80 12.00
CA ARG A 171 -7.38 -3.93 10.89
C ARG A 171 -6.15 -3.37 10.16
N ARG A 172 -5.08 -3.03 10.89
CA ARG A 172 -3.81 -2.58 10.29
C ARG A 172 -3.15 -3.67 9.45
N ARG A 173 -3.03 -4.88 10.00
CA ARG A 173 -2.48 -6.05 9.27
C ARG A 173 -3.28 -6.37 8.01
N LEU A 174 -4.61 -6.26 8.09
CA LEU A 174 -5.47 -6.43 6.92
C LEU A 174 -5.20 -5.35 5.86
N MET A 175 -5.12 -4.08 6.26
CA MET A 175 -4.81 -2.99 5.31
C MET A 175 -3.42 -3.13 4.70
N GLU A 176 -2.41 -3.54 5.46
CA GLU A 176 -1.08 -3.84 4.94
C GLU A 176 -1.12 -4.97 3.91
N SER A 177 -1.79 -6.09 4.23
CA SER A 177 -1.94 -7.20 3.29
C SER A 177 -2.69 -6.82 2.02
N LEU A 178 -3.67 -5.91 2.12
CA LEU A 178 -4.41 -5.41 0.95
C LEU A 178 -3.56 -4.47 0.10
N ARG A 179 -2.72 -3.63 0.73
CA ARG A 179 -1.76 -2.77 0.03
C ARG A 179 -0.70 -3.59 -0.69
N GLU A 180 -0.11 -4.57 -0.03
CA GLU A 180 0.87 -5.47 -0.66
C GLU A 180 0.28 -6.20 -1.86
N ARG A 181 -0.99 -6.66 -1.75
CA ARG A 181 -1.72 -7.26 -2.87
C ARG A 181 -1.98 -6.27 -4.00
N ALA A 182 -2.43 -5.06 -3.69
CA ALA A 182 -2.64 -4.02 -4.70
C ALA A 182 -1.33 -3.69 -5.44
N ASP A 183 -0.24 -3.47 -4.71
CA ASP A 183 1.08 -3.18 -5.29
C ASP A 183 1.60 -4.36 -6.13
N SER A 184 1.26 -5.60 -5.76
CA SER A 184 1.63 -6.79 -6.54
C SER A 184 0.84 -6.89 -7.84
N LEU A 185 -0.45 -6.55 -7.82
CA LEU A 185 -1.31 -6.56 -9.01
C LEU A 185 -0.92 -5.44 -9.98
N GLU A 186 -0.58 -4.25 -9.48
CA GLU A 186 -0.08 -3.16 -10.32
C GLU A 186 1.20 -3.55 -11.06
N ARG A 187 2.14 -4.21 -10.35
CA ARG A 187 3.37 -4.75 -10.96
C ARG A 187 3.07 -5.83 -12.00
N GLU A 188 2.12 -6.72 -11.74
CA GLU A 188 1.73 -7.76 -12.70
C GLU A 188 1.10 -7.17 -13.96
N LEU A 189 0.23 -6.17 -13.83
CA LEU A 189 -0.38 -5.48 -14.96
C LEU A 189 0.66 -4.74 -15.81
N GLN A 190 1.65 -4.10 -15.19
CA GLN A 190 2.76 -3.45 -15.90
C GLN A 190 3.56 -4.47 -16.73
N LEU A 191 3.93 -5.61 -16.13
CA LEU A 191 4.65 -6.67 -16.84
C LEU A 191 3.82 -7.29 -17.98
N LEU A 192 2.50 -7.42 -17.81
CA LEU A 192 1.62 -7.90 -18.86
C LEU A 192 1.51 -6.90 -20.02
N ALA A 193 1.47 -5.59 -19.72
CA ALA A 193 1.46 -4.54 -20.72
C ALA A 193 2.77 -4.53 -21.52
N GLU A 194 3.92 -4.58 -20.86
CA GLU A 194 5.24 -4.66 -21.51
C GLU A 194 5.34 -5.90 -22.42
N ARG A 195 4.93 -7.07 -21.93
CA ARG A 195 4.91 -8.30 -22.75
C ARG A 195 3.96 -8.21 -23.94
N ALA A 196 2.84 -7.49 -23.83
CA ALA A 196 1.92 -7.30 -24.93
C ALA A 196 2.53 -6.40 -26.01
N GLU A 197 3.28 -5.36 -25.61
CA GLU A 197 4.02 -4.49 -26.52
C GLU A 197 5.13 -5.27 -27.24
N GLU A 198 5.95 -6.03 -26.51
CA GLU A 198 7.01 -6.86 -27.10
C GLU A 198 6.44 -7.87 -28.11
N ARG A 199 5.34 -8.55 -27.79
CA ARG A 199 4.68 -9.47 -28.73
C ARG A 199 4.16 -8.76 -29.97
N ALA A 200 3.60 -7.56 -29.82
CA ALA A 200 3.12 -6.78 -30.94
C ALA A 200 4.28 -6.33 -31.85
N GLU A 201 5.42 -5.94 -31.28
CA GLU A 201 6.63 -5.60 -32.04
C GLU A 201 7.21 -6.82 -32.76
N TRP A 202 7.27 -7.97 -32.07
CA TRP A 202 7.71 -9.23 -32.65
C TRP A 202 6.85 -9.63 -33.86
N ALA A 203 5.52 -9.64 -33.68
CA ALA A 203 4.59 -9.98 -34.75
C ALA A 203 4.71 -9.03 -35.96
N ARG A 204 4.91 -7.72 -35.74
CA ARG A 204 5.16 -6.76 -36.82
C ARG A 204 6.47 -7.03 -37.55
N SER A 205 7.53 -7.39 -36.83
CA SER A 205 8.84 -7.70 -37.42
C SER A 205 8.79 -8.98 -38.26
N GLU A 206 8.05 -9.98 -37.79
CA GLU A 206 7.82 -11.24 -38.49
C GLU A 206 7.02 -11.02 -39.78
N GLU A 207 5.96 -10.21 -39.71
CA GLU A 207 5.17 -9.81 -40.88
C GLU A 207 6.03 -9.09 -41.92
N ARG A 208 6.82 -8.09 -41.51
CA ARG A 208 7.73 -7.38 -42.42
C ARG A 208 8.72 -8.33 -43.11
N THR A 209 9.23 -9.31 -42.37
CA THR A 209 10.17 -10.30 -42.92
C THR A 209 9.48 -11.25 -43.90
N ARG A 210 8.26 -11.70 -43.60
CA ARG A 210 7.44 -12.51 -44.51
C ARG A 210 7.16 -11.74 -45.80
N ILE A 211 6.69 -10.50 -45.70
CA ILE A 211 6.42 -9.65 -46.87
C ILE A 211 7.69 -9.46 -47.71
N ALA A 212 8.85 -9.20 -47.08
CA ALA A 212 10.10 -9.07 -47.81
C ALA A 212 10.48 -10.34 -48.59
N ARG A 213 10.22 -11.54 -48.04
CA ARG A 213 10.44 -12.81 -48.74
C ARG A 213 9.47 -13.00 -49.89
N GLU A 214 8.18 -12.78 -49.69
CA GLU A 214 7.18 -12.86 -50.76
C GLU A 214 7.49 -11.87 -51.90
N MET A 215 7.89 -10.64 -51.57
CA MET A 215 8.36 -9.67 -52.57
C MET A 215 9.59 -10.20 -53.32
N HIS A 216 10.58 -10.74 -52.60
CA HIS A 216 11.80 -11.25 -53.20
C HIS A 216 11.51 -12.40 -54.18
N ASP A 217 10.64 -13.33 -53.80
CA ASP A 217 10.30 -14.49 -54.63
C ASP A 217 9.56 -14.07 -55.91
N VAL A 218 8.60 -13.15 -55.83
CA VAL A 218 7.89 -12.62 -57.00
C VAL A 218 8.85 -11.89 -57.94
N VAL A 219 9.74 -11.06 -57.40
CA VAL A 219 10.73 -10.33 -58.20
C VAL A 219 11.73 -11.28 -58.83
N ALA A 220 12.31 -12.21 -58.07
CA ALA A 220 13.31 -13.16 -58.55
C ALA A 220 12.73 -14.03 -59.68
N HIS A 221 11.49 -14.50 -59.53
CA HIS A 221 10.82 -15.29 -60.54
C HIS A 221 10.62 -14.52 -61.86
N ARG A 222 10.13 -13.27 -61.79
CA ARG A 222 9.89 -12.43 -62.98
C ARG A 222 11.19 -12.02 -63.67
N VAL A 223 12.21 -11.67 -62.91
CA VAL A 223 13.53 -11.35 -63.47
C VAL A 223 14.12 -12.58 -64.16
N SER A 224 13.99 -13.77 -63.57
CA SER A 224 14.42 -15.03 -64.19
C SER A 224 13.72 -15.28 -65.53
N LEU A 225 12.40 -15.11 -65.60
CA LEU A 225 11.64 -15.23 -66.85
C LEU A 225 12.07 -14.20 -67.91
N MET A 226 12.27 -12.93 -67.51
CA MET A 226 12.75 -11.89 -68.43
C MET A 226 14.14 -12.23 -68.99
N VAL A 227 15.06 -12.76 -68.17
CA VAL A 227 16.39 -13.20 -68.61
C VAL A 227 16.30 -14.35 -69.62
N VAL A 228 15.44 -15.34 -69.37
CA VAL A 228 15.22 -16.46 -70.31
C VAL A 228 14.66 -15.96 -71.65
N HIS A 229 13.66 -15.08 -71.63
CA HIS A 229 13.09 -14.52 -72.86
C HIS A 229 14.05 -13.60 -73.61
N ALA A 230 14.89 -12.83 -72.90
CA ALA A 230 15.95 -12.02 -73.50
C ALA A 230 17.04 -12.90 -74.16
N ALA A 231 17.41 -14.03 -73.56
CA ALA A 231 18.32 -14.99 -74.18
C ALA A 231 17.70 -15.63 -75.44
N ALA A 232 16.42 -15.99 -75.40
CA ALA A 232 15.69 -16.50 -76.57
C ALA A 232 15.59 -15.46 -77.70
N LEU A 233 15.42 -14.18 -77.37
CA LEU A 233 15.47 -13.07 -78.31
C LEU A 233 16.81 -13.03 -79.07
N GLN A 234 17.93 -13.06 -78.34
CA GLN A 234 19.27 -13.03 -78.94
C GLN A 234 19.50 -14.21 -79.90
N ALA A 235 18.99 -15.40 -79.57
CA ALA A 235 19.12 -16.58 -80.41
C ALA A 235 18.30 -16.51 -81.72
N VAL A 236 17.13 -15.89 -81.70
CA VAL A 236 16.18 -15.84 -82.84
C VAL A 236 16.39 -14.59 -83.71
N ALA A 237 16.98 -13.52 -83.18
CA ALA A 237 17.15 -12.22 -83.85
C ALA A 237 17.77 -12.27 -85.25
N ARG A 238 18.70 -13.21 -85.51
CA ARG A 238 19.33 -13.36 -86.83
C ARG A 238 18.58 -14.26 -87.80
N LYS A 239 17.72 -15.15 -87.31
CA LYS A 239 17.00 -16.15 -88.13
C LYS A 239 15.58 -15.71 -88.49
N ASP A 240 14.90 -15.02 -87.60
CA ASP A 240 13.48 -14.67 -87.75
C ASP A 240 13.22 -13.31 -87.06
N PRO A 241 13.47 -12.19 -87.75
CA PRO A 241 13.41 -10.86 -87.16
C PRO A 241 12.00 -10.47 -86.70
N GLU A 242 10.93 -10.96 -87.34
CA GLU A 242 9.56 -10.72 -86.88
C GLU A 242 9.28 -11.37 -85.51
N LYS A 243 9.74 -12.62 -85.30
CA LYS A 243 9.65 -13.28 -83.98
C LYS A 243 10.49 -12.59 -82.92
N ALA A 244 11.63 -12.02 -83.29
CA ALA A 244 12.44 -11.23 -82.38
C ALA A 244 11.69 -9.98 -81.91
N VAL A 245 11.05 -9.22 -82.81
CA VAL A 245 10.23 -8.06 -82.43
C VAL A 245 9.10 -8.45 -81.47
N LYS A 246 8.42 -9.58 -81.71
CA LYS A 246 7.38 -10.11 -80.80
C LYS A 246 7.92 -10.47 -79.41
N ASN A 247 9.06 -11.16 -79.34
CA ASN A 247 9.68 -11.51 -78.06
C ASN A 247 10.19 -10.27 -77.30
N ALA A 248 10.68 -9.24 -78.00
CA ALA A 248 11.08 -7.98 -77.38
C ALA A 248 9.89 -7.24 -76.78
N ALA A 249 8.74 -7.24 -77.46
CA ALA A 249 7.50 -6.69 -76.93
C ALA A 249 7.05 -7.43 -75.65
N LEU A 250 7.09 -8.77 -75.65
CA LEU A 250 6.78 -9.60 -74.47
C LEU A 250 7.68 -9.27 -73.26
N VAL A 251 8.99 -9.09 -73.46
CA VAL A 251 9.91 -8.67 -72.39
C VAL A 251 9.55 -7.28 -71.85
N GLY A 252 9.19 -6.34 -72.72
CA GLY A 252 8.74 -5.01 -72.33
C GLY A 252 7.44 -5.03 -71.51
N ASP A 253 6.48 -5.88 -71.90
CA ASP A 253 5.21 -6.05 -71.21
C ASP A 253 5.39 -6.71 -69.84
N MET A 254 6.20 -7.78 -69.76
CA MET A 254 6.56 -8.41 -68.47
C MET A 254 7.24 -7.44 -67.52
N GLY A 255 8.14 -6.57 -68.03
CA GLY A 255 8.79 -5.54 -67.22
C GLY A 255 7.82 -4.48 -66.69
N ARG A 256 6.88 -4.01 -67.51
CA ARG A 256 5.83 -3.08 -67.08
C ARG A 256 4.91 -3.72 -66.04
N GLN A 257 4.50 -4.97 -66.26
CA GLN A 257 3.63 -5.70 -65.33
C GLN A 257 4.33 -5.96 -63.98
N ALA A 258 5.61 -6.32 -63.97
CA ALA A 258 6.41 -6.45 -62.75
C ALA A 258 6.51 -5.14 -61.95
N LEU A 259 6.73 -4.01 -62.63
CA LEU A 259 6.78 -2.69 -61.99
C LEU A 259 5.42 -2.25 -61.43
N THR A 260 4.32 -2.57 -62.11
CA THR A 260 2.96 -2.27 -61.63
C THR A 260 2.65 -3.05 -60.34
N GLU A 261 2.90 -4.35 -60.32
CA GLU A 261 2.64 -5.17 -59.13
C GLU A 261 3.53 -4.80 -57.95
N LEU A 262 4.80 -4.44 -58.19
CA LEU A 262 5.66 -3.91 -57.14
C LEU A 262 5.14 -2.60 -56.56
N ARG A 263 4.61 -1.70 -57.40
CA ARG A 263 3.99 -0.44 -56.95
C ARG A 263 2.71 -0.69 -56.17
N GLU A 264 1.92 -1.67 -56.57
CA GLU A 264 0.68 -2.04 -55.88
C GLU A 264 0.98 -2.63 -54.49
N MET A 265 1.93 -3.56 -54.39
CA MET A 265 2.35 -4.14 -53.11
C MET A 265 3.03 -3.10 -52.18
N LEU A 266 3.86 -2.20 -52.72
CA LEU A 266 4.41 -1.07 -51.94
C LEU A 266 3.35 -0.03 -51.54
N GLY A 267 2.30 0.14 -52.36
CA GLY A 267 1.18 1.02 -52.09
C GLY A 267 0.41 0.58 -50.84
N VAL A 268 0.10 -0.72 -50.74
CA VAL A 268 -0.60 -1.34 -49.59
C VAL A 268 0.21 -1.22 -48.29
N LEU A 269 1.54 -1.33 -48.36
CA LEU A 269 2.42 -1.14 -47.20
C LEU A 269 2.45 0.31 -46.70
N ARG A 270 2.33 1.30 -47.60
CA ARG A 270 2.36 2.73 -47.24
C ARG A 270 1.04 3.17 -46.62
N SER A 271 -0.09 2.77 -47.18
CA SER A 271 -1.42 3.09 -46.61
C SER A 271 -1.60 2.49 -45.21
N GLY A 272 -1.17 1.23 -45.01
CA GLY A 272 -1.21 0.59 -43.69
C GLY A 272 -0.33 1.28 -42.64
N GLY A 273 0.80 1.89 -43.04
CA GLY A 273 1.65 2.66 -42.14
C GLY A 273 1.04 4.01 -41.70
N GLU A 274 0.28 4.66 -42.58
CA GLU A 274 -0.41 5.92 -42.31
C GLU A 274 -1.63 5.73 -41.39
N GLU A 275 -2.42 4.67 -41.59
CA GLU A 275 -3.51 4.29 -40.68
C GLU A 275 -3.01 3.93 -39.27
N GLN A 276 -1.92 3.16 -39.17
CA GLN A 276 -1.31 2.82 -37.88
C GLN A 276 -0.74 4.05 -37.15
N GLY A 277 -0.19 5.02 -37.88
CA GLY A 277 0.27 6.29 -37.32
C GLY A 277 -0.88 7.12 -36.73
N ARG A 278 -2.08 7.03 -37.33
CA ARG A 278 -3.32 7.64 -36.84
C ARG A 278 -3.81 6.96 -35.56
N GLU A 279 -3.92 5.63 -35.54
CA GLU A 279 -4.37 4.90 -34.34
C GLU A 279 -3.43 5.09 -33.14
N ARG A 280 -2.11 5.16 -33.38
CA ARG A 280 -1.15 5.43 -32.31
C ARG A 280 -1.32 6.84 -31.74
N ARG A 281 -1.61 7.85 -32.57
CA ARG A 281 -1.92 9.21 -32.11
C ARG A 281 -3.20 9.24 -31.28
N GLU A 282 -4.23 8.50 -31.68
CA GLU A 282 -5.50 8.43 -30.94
C GLU A 282 -5.35 7.71 -29.60
N ARG A 283 -4.59 6.60 -29.52
CA ARG A 283 -4.30 5.93 -28.24
C ARG A 283 -3.48 6.79 -27.28
N VAL A 284 -2.48 7.51 -27.78
CA VAL A 284 -1.69 8.45 -26.96
C VAL A 284 -2.58 9.60 -26.46
N ALA A 285 -3.47 10.12 -27.30
CA ALA A 285 -4.44 11.15 -26.91
C ALA A 285 -5.47 10.64 -25.87
N ALA A 286 -5.88 9.37 -25.95
CA ALA A 286 -6.79 8.74 -25.00
C ALA A 286 -6.10 8.38 -23.67
N ALA A 287 -4.82 8.01 -23.69
CA ALA A 287 -4.03 7.76 -22.49
C ALA A 287 -3.65 9.04 -21.74
N SER A 288 -3.56 10.18 -22.45
CA SER A 288 -3.49 11.50 -21.83
C SER A 288 -4.86 11.96 -21.34
N VAL A 289 -5.41 11.28 -20.34
CA VAL A 289 -6.51 11.83 -19.55
C VAL A 289 -5.97 13.11 -18.87
N PRO A 290 -6.56 14.29 -19.10
CA PRO A 290 -6.06 15.51 -18.51
C PRO A 290 -6.12 15.38 -16.98
N LEU A 291 -4.96 15.53 -16.33
CA LEU A 291 -4.76 15.59 -14.86
C LEU A 291 -5.77 16.54 -14.15
N VAL A 292 -6.39 17.45 -14.89
CA VAL A 292 -7.49 18.32 -14.45
C VAL A 292 -8.73 17.54 -13.99
N ALA A 293 -9.09 16.43 -14.65
CA ALA A 293 -10.28 15.66 -14.29
C ALA A 293 -10.10 14.87 -12.97
N VAL A 294 -8.88 14.41 -12.68
CA VAL A 294 -8.55 13.73 -11.42
C VAL A 294 -8.50 14.75 -10.26
N GLY A 295 -8.03 15.97 -10.52
CA GLY A 295 -8.03 17.06 -9.52
C GLY A 295 -9.42 17.51 -9.08
N VAL A 296 -10.39 17.57 -10.00
CA VAL A 296 -11.78 17.94 -9.68
C VAL A 296 -12.50 16.85 -8.88
N ALA A 297 -12.24 15.58 -9.17
CA ALA A 297 -12.79 14.46 -8.40
C ALA A 297 -12.21 14.38 -6.97
N ALA A 298 -10.93 14.69 -6.80
CA ALA A 298 -10.29 14.74 -5.48
C ALA A 298 -10.76 15.93 -4.63
N ALA A 299 -11.07 17.07 -5.25
CA ALA A 299 -11.61 18.26 -4.56
C ALA A 299 -13.08 18.10 -4.15
N ALA A 300 -13.86 17.25 -4.84
CA ALA A 300 -15.25 16.97 -4.48
C ALA A 300 -15.41 15.94 -3.35
N ALA A 301 -14.32 15.23 -2.98
CA ALA A 301 -14.31 14.18 -1.96
C ALA A 301 -13.66 14.62 -0.63
N ALA A 302 -13.18 15.87 -0.53
CA ALA A 302 -12.61 16.49 0.66
C ALA A 302 -13.60 17.49 1.28
#